data_AF-A0A4V2F7B7-F1
#
_entry.id   AF-A0A4V2F7B7-F1
#
_cell.length_a   1.000
_cell.length_b   1.000
_cell.length_c   1.000
_cell.angle_alpha   90.00
_cell.angle_beta   90.00
_cell.angle_gamma   90.00
#
_symmetry.space_group_name_H-M   'P 1'
#
loop_
_entity.id
_entity.type
_entity.pdbx_description
1 polymer ?
#
loop_
_entity_poly.entity_id
_entity_poly.type
_entity_poly.pdbx_seq_one_letter_code
_entity_poly.pdbx_strand_id
1 'polypeptide(L)'
;MQSRLAIQFILSLFVALGIAYGVHQSQLHHTALKTGFSLVHFSYLFNGIFTLITGLLIIFLSVKFKDYLGFIFLGSSTLKLAIFFGISKWLGFAIDKANFLEFFIAYVICLVLEIYFLSRLLNNLKY
;
A
#
# COMPACT_ATOMS: atom_id res chain seq x y z
N MET A 1 -10.58 -18.15 11.37
CA MET A 1 -10.61 -16.69 11.63
C MET A 1 -9.69 -15.92 10.68
N GLN A 2 -8.42 -16.32 10.53
CA GLN A 2 -7.44 -15.65 9.66
C GLN A 2 -7.85 -15.59 8.17
N SER A 3 -8.44 -16.65 7.61
CA SER A 3 -8.88 -16.66 6.20
C SER A 3 -9.97 -15.61 5.92
N ARG A 4 -10.89 -15.37 6.87
CA ARG A 4 -11.92 -14.33 6.74
C ARG A 4 -11.32 -12.92 6.78
N LEU A 5 -10.36 -12.69 7.69
CA LEU A 5 -9.64 -11.42 7.77
C LEU A 5 -8.82 -11.15 6.49
N ALA A 6 -8.15 -12.18 5.95
CA ALA A 6 -7.40 -12.07 4.71
C ALA A 6 -8.30 -11.71 3.52
N ILE A 7 -9.45 -12.38 3.37
CA ILE A 7 -10.42 -12.06 2.31
C ILE A 7 -10.93 -10.61 2.46
N GLN A 8 -11.30 -10.19 3.68
CA GLN A 8 -11.75 -8.82 3.93
C GLN A 8 -10.65 -7.79 3.62
N PHE A 9 -9.40 -8.09 3.98
CA PHE A 9 -8.25 -7.24 3.69
C PHE A 9 -8.04 -7.09 2.18
N ILE A 10 -7.99 -8.21 1.45
CA ILE A 10 -7.79 -8.22 0.01
C ILE A 10 -8.91 -7.45 -0.69
N LEU A 11 -10.18 -7.73 -0.36
CA LEU A 11 -11.33 -7.02 -0.95
C LEU A 11 -11.27 -5.52 -0.65
N SER A 12 -10.99 -5.14 0.60
CA SER A 12 -10.89 -3.72 0.98
C SER A 12 -9.75 -3.01 0.26
N LEU A 13 -8.61 -3.70 0.07
CA LEU A 13 -7.46 -3.20 -0.67
C LEU A 13 -7.80 -2.93 -2.13
N PHE A 14 -8.41 -3.90 -2.82
CA PHE A 14 -8.80 -3.75 -4.23
C PHE A 14 -9.85 -2.66 -4.41
N VAL A 15 -10.86 -2.60 -3.54
CA VAL A 15 -11.89 -1.56 -3.59
C VAL A 15 -11.30 -0.17 -3.34
N ALA A 16 -10.50 0.00 -2.28
CA ALA A 16 -9.91 1.29 -1.95
C ALA A 16 -8.95 1.78 -3.04
N LEU A 17 -8.08 0.90 -3.55
CA LEU A 17 -7.17 1.25 -4.64
C LEU A 17 -7.90 1.51 -5.95
N GLY A 18 -8.94 0.72 -6.27
CA GLY A 18 -9.74 0.92 -7.47
C GLY A 18 -10.44 2.28 -7.48
N ILE A 19 -11.10 2.63 -6.37
CA ILE A 19 -11.76 3.94 -6.21
C ILE A 19 -10.73 5.07 -6.29
N ALA A 20 -9.65 4.98 -5.52
CA ALA A 20 -8.65 6.03 -5.45
C ALA A 20 -7.91 6.23 -6.78
N TYR A 21 -7.55 5.14 -7.46
CA TYR A 21 -6.95 5.20 -8.79
C TYR A 21 -7.90 5.83 -9.81
N GLY A 22 -9.19 5.47 -9.78
CA GLY A 22 -10.22 6.05 -10.65
C GLY A 22 -10.38 7.55 -10.45
N VAL A 23 -10.44 8.00 -9.20
CA VAL A 23 -10.49 9.43 -8.85
C VAL A 23 -9.22 10.17 -9.27
N HIS A 24 -8.06 9.55 -9.07
CA HIS A 24 -6.80 10.19 -9.40
C HIS A 24 -6.62 10.32 -10.93
N GLN A 25 -7.01 9.29 -11.68
CA GLN A 25 -6.99 9.32 -13.15
C GLN A 25 -7.99 10.34 -13.72
N SER A 26 -9.18 10.51 -13.13
CA SER A 26 -10.12 11.51 -13.61
C SER A 26 -9.57 12.93 -13.44
N GLN A 27 -8.88 13.22 -12.33
CA GLN A 27 -8.20 14.49 -12.12
C GLN A 27 -7.09 14.74 -13.14
N LEU A 28 -6.30 13.72 -13.47
CA LEU A 28 -5.26 13.77 -14.50
C LEU A 28 -5.77 13.91 -15.92
N HIS A 29 -7.01 13.52 -16.21
CA HIS A 29 -7.61 13.76 -17.52
C HIS A 29 -8.01 15.23 -17.74
N HIS A 30 -8.28 15.97 -16.66
CA HIS A 30 -8.64 17.39 -16.72
C HIS A 30 -7.43 18.32 -16.85
N THR A 31 -6.27 17.91 -16.35
CA THR A 31 -4.98 18.54 -16.61
C THR A 31 -4.35 17.87 -17.82
N ALA A 32 -4.03 18.61 -18.89
CA ALA A 32 -3.53 18.05 -20.15
C ALA A 32 -2.13 17.38 -20.10
N LEU A 33 -1.70 16.83 -18.95
CA LEU A 33 -0.50 16.01 -18.80
C LEU A 33 -0.77 14.60 -19.34
N LYS A 34 -0.71 14.48 -20.66
CA LYS A 34 -0.71 13.20 -21.36
C LYS A 34 0.68 12.58 -21.21
N THR A 35 0.85 11.62 -20.29
CA THR A 35 2.07 10.82 -20.22
C THR A 35 1.74 9.34 -20.02
N GLY A 36 2.23 8.50 -20.95
CA GLY A 36 2.19 7.04 -20.83
C GLY A 36 2.91 6.55 -19.59
N PHE A 37 2.61 5.31 -19.17
CA PHE A 37 3.13 4.65 -17.95
C PHE A 37 3.45 5.65 -16.82
N SER A 38 2.43 6.41 -16.38
CA SER A 38 2.66 7.52 -15.46
C SER A 38 3.13 7.02 -14.10
N LEU A 39 3.85 7.88 -13.38
CA LEU A 39 4.28 7.64 -12.00
C LEU A 39 3.08 7.23 -11.12
N VAL A 40 1.88 7.74 -11.38
CA VAL A 40 0.63 7.23 -10.79
C VAL A 40 0.44 5.74 -10.96
N HIS A 41 0.47 5.25 -12.21
CA HIS A 41 0.21 3.84 -12.46
C HIS A 41 1.23 2.96 -11.73
N PHE A 42 2.51 3.33 -11.81
CA PHE A 42 3.56 2.65 -11.06
C PHE A 42 3.34 2.72 -9.54
N SER A 43 2.94 3.88 -9.01
CA SER A 43 2.68 4.09 -7.59
C SER A 43 1.57 3.20 -7.05
N TYR A 44 0.43 3.12 -7.74
CA TYR A 44 -0.68 2.30 -7.30
C TYR A 44 -0.37 0.81 -7.42
N LEU A 45 0.29 0.39 -8.50
CA LEU A 45 0.66 -1.01 -8.70
C LEU A 45 1.69 -1.45 -7.64
N PHE A 46 2.76 -0.67 -7.45
CA PHE A 46 3.78 -0.97 -6.46
C PHE A 46 3.18 -1.00 -5.04
N ASN A 47 2.44 0.04 -4.66
CA ASN A 47 1.87 0.12 -3.31
C ASN A 47 0.85 -0.98 -3.06
N GLY A 48 0.05 -1.35 -4.06
CA GLY A 48 -0.93 -2.44 -3.96
C GLY A 48 -0.27 -3.81 -3.83
N ILE A 49 0.67 -4.15 -4.71
CA ILE A 49 1.38 -5.44 -4.65
C ILE A 49 2.14 -5.58 -3.34
N PHE A 50 2.89 -4.54 -2.96
CA PHE A 50 3.69 -4.60 -1.74
C PHE A 50 2.80 -4.75 -0.50
N THR A 51 1.71 -3.99 -0.41
CA THR A 51 0.74 -4.10 0.71
C THR A 51 0.01 -5.44 0.74
N LEU A 52 -0.27 -6.03 -0.43
CA LEU A 52 -0.82 -7.38 -0.50
C LEU A 52 0.17 -8.40 0.08
N ILE A 53 1.44 -8.31 -0.29
CA ILE A 53 2.49 -9.20 0.21
C ILE A 53 2.71 -9.01 1.72
N THR A 54 2.91 -7.77 2.19
CA THR A 54 3.15 -7.49 3.61
C THR A 54 1.95 -7.82 4.48
N GLY A 55 0.73 -7.50 4.03
CA GLY A 55 -0.50 -7.82 4.76
C GLY A 55 -0.69 -9.32 4.93
N LEU A 56 -0.49 -10.10 3.86
CA LEU A 56 -0.56 -11.57 3.94
C LEU A 56 0.57 -12.15 4.81
N LEU A 57 1.79 -11.62 4.69
CA LEU A 57 2.92 -12.02 5.52
C LEU A 57 2.63 -11.79 7.01
N ILE A 58 2.09 -10.63 7.37
CA ILE A 58 1.70 -10.30 8.75
C ILE A 58 0.62 -11.25 9.26
N ILE A 59 -0.42 -11.53 8.47
CA ILE A 59 -1.49 -12.47 8.86
C ILE A 59 -0.91 -13.87 9.08
N PHE A 60 0.02 -14.32 8.23
CA PHE A 60 0.67 -15.62 8.38
C PHE A 60 1.60 -15.66 9.61
N LEU A 61 2.46 -14.66 9.81
CA LEU A 61 3.36 -14.58 10.95
C LEU A 61 2.63 -14.40 12.29
N SER A 62 1.38 -13.94 12.27
CA SER A 62 0.56 -13.78 13.47
C SER A 62 0.27 -15.07 14.24
N VAL A 63 0.49 -16.22 13.62
CA VAL A 63 0.41 -17.51 14.32
C VAL A 63 1.59 -17.69 15.28
N LYS A 64 2.80 -17.25 14.91
CA LYS A 64 4.05 -17.58 15.59
C LYS A 64 4.72 -16.39 16.30
N PHE A 65 4.56 -15.17 15.80
CA PHE A 65 5.31 -13.99 16.25
C PHE A 65 4.40 -12.83 16.68
N LYS A 66 3.37 -13.13 17.47
CA LYS A 66 2.32 -12.17 17.88
C LYS A 66 2.87 -10.88 18.49
N ASP A 67 3.89 -10.99 19.34
CA ASP A 67 4.46 -9.86 20.07
C ASP A 67 5.29 -8.91 19.20
N TYR A 68 5.75 -9.40 18.04
CA TYR A 68 6.64 -8.64 17.14
C TYR A 68 5.93 -8.12 15.89
N LEU A 69 4.63 -8.38 15.72
CA LEU A 69 3.89 -8.01 14.50
C LEU A 69 3.93 -6.51 14.21
N GLY A 70 3.80 -5.66 15.24
CA GLY A 70 3.90 -4.21 15.09
C GLY A 70 5.28 -3.77 14.60
N PHE A 71 6.34 -4.41 15.09
CA PHE A 71 7.71 -4.12 14.66
C PHE A 71 7.95 -4.56 13.21
N ILE A 72 7.48 -5.76 12.84
CA ILE A 72 7.57 -6.28 11.47
C ILE A 72 6.82 -5.37 10.50
N PHE A 73 5.64 -4.86 10.89
CA PHE A 73 4.88 -3.91 10.10
C PHE A 73 5.61 -2.57 9.91
N LEU A 74 6.19 -2.00 10.97
CA LEU A 74 6.95 -0.75 10.88
C LEU A 74 8.18 -0.90 9.98
N GLY A 75 8.91 -2.00 10.14
CA GLY A 75 10.07 -2.33 9.32
C GLY A 75 9.70 -2.48 7.85
N SER A 76 8.65 -3.26 7.53
CA SER A 76 8.22 -3.48 6.15
C SER A 76 7.65 -2.21 5.50
N SER A 77 6.92 -1.38 6.24
CA SER A 77 6.39 -0.09 5.75
C SER A 77 7.50 0.92 5.46
N THR A 78 8.58 0.92 6.26
CA THR A 78 9.75 1.77 6.01
C THR A 78 10.54 1.26 4.81
N LEU A 79 10.73 -0.07 4.72
CA LEU A 79 11.38 -0.72 3.58
C LEU A 79 10.63 -0.44 2.28
N LYS A 80 9.29 -0.43 2.31
CA LYS A 80 8.42 -0.07 1.17
C LYS A 80 8.78 1.29 0.59
N LEU A 81 8.94 2.31 1.44
CA LEU A 81 9.33 3.65 1.02
C LEU A 81 10.72 3.63 0.37
N ALA A 82 11.71 3.02 1.02
CA ALA A 82 13.07 2.95 0.52
C ALA A 82 13.16 2.24 -0.85
N ILE A 83 12.47 1.11 -0.99
CA ILE A 83 12.40 0.36 -2.25
C ILE A 83 11.68 1.16 -3.33
N PHE A 84 10.57 1.84 -3.00
CA PHE A 84 9.87 2.67 -3.97
C PHE A 84 10.77 3.77 -4.54
N PHE A 85 11.47 4.52 -3.69
CA PHE A 85 12.39 5.57 -4.14
C PHE A 85 13.55 5.00 -4.95
N GLY A 86 14.11 3.86 -4.53
CA GLY A 86 15.18 3.18 -5.26
C GLY A 86 14.77 2.73 -6.67
N ILE A 87 13.65 2.01 -6.78
CA ILE A 87 13.14 1.54 -8.07
C ILE A 87 12.69 2.71 -8.94
N SER A 88 12.04 3.72 -8.36
CA SER A 88 11.59 4.90 -9.11
C SER A 88 12.77 5.62 -9.76
N LYS A 89 13.87 5.81 -9.02
CA LYS A 89 15.10 6.40 -9.55
C LYS A 89 15.72 5.53 -10.65
N TRP A 90 15.73 4.21 -10.48
CA TRP A 90 16.29 3.28 -11.47
C TRP A 90 15.48 3.26 -12.78
N LEU A 91 14.15 3.39 -12.69
CA LEU A 91 13.24 3.50 -13.84
C LEU A 91 13.25 4.89 -14.50
N GLY A 92 14.00 5.85 -13.96
CA GLY A 92 14.09 7.21 -14.50
C GLY A 92 12.92 8.12 -14.14
N PHE A 93 12.09 7.75 -13.14
CA PHE A 93 11.04 8.63 -12.64
C PHE A 93 11.65 9.76 -11.81
N ALA A 94 11.37 11.01 -12.21
CA ALA A 94 11.67 12.19 -11.42
C ALA A 94 10.55 12.43 -10.40
N ILE A 95 10.83 12.15 -9.12
CA ILE A 95 9.91 12.48 -8.03
C ILE A 95 10.20 13.91 -7.57
N ASP A 96 9.56 14.86 -8.24
CA ASP A 96 9.56 16.26 -7.84
C ASP A 96 8.41 16.57 -6.88
N LYS A 97 8.46 17.74 -6.23
CA LYS A 97 7.43 18.20 -5.30
C LYS A 97 6.02 18.21 -5.93
N ALA A 98 5.93 18.39 -7.24
CA ALA A 98 4.68 18.38 -8.00
C ALA A 98 4.04 16.98 -8.09
N ASN A 99 4.86 15.93 -8.25
CA ASN A 99 4.39 14.58 -8.54
C ASN A 99 4.53 13.65 -7.32
N PHE A 100 5.14 14.13 -6.23
CA PHE A 100 5.24 13.38 -4.97
C PHE A 100 3.87 12.94 -4.43
N LEU A 101 2.84 13.77 -4.63
CA LEU A 101 1.47 13.44 -4.21
C LEU A 101 0.94 12.18 -4.90
N GLU A 102 1.40 11.89 -6.12
CA GLU A 102 0.97 10.71 -6.87
C GLU A 102 1.36 9.40 -6.17
N PHE A 103 2.57 9.40 -5.62
CA PHE A 103 3.07 8.31 -4.77
C PHE A 103 2.39 8.32 -3.41
N PHE A 104 2.35 9.49 -2.77
CA PHE A 104 1.95 9.62 -1.38
C PHE A 104 0.49 9.22 -1.15
N ILE A 105 -0.42 9.57 -2.07
CA ILE A 105 -1.84 9.20 -1.97
C ILE A 105 -2.00 7.68 -1.99
N ALA A 106 -1.40 6.99 -2.97
CA ALA A 106 -1.44 5.53 -3.06
C ALA A 106 -0.84 4.86 -1.81
N TYR A 107 0.28 5.39 -1.33
CA TYR A 107 0.96 4.90 -0.14
C TYR A 107 0.10 5.02 1.11
N VAL A 108 -0.46 6.21 1.39
CA VAL A 108 -1.23 6.46 2.61
C VAL A 108 -2.50 5.61 2.65
N ILE A 109 -3.19 5.43 1.53
CA ILE A 109 -4.39 4.59 1.47
C ILE A 109 -4.07 3.14 1.84
N CYS A 110 -3.00 2.60 1.25
CA CYS A 110 -2.50 1.28 1.60
C CYS A 110 -2.11 1.19 3.09
N LEU A 111 -1.36 2.17 3.59
CA LEU A 111 -0.88 2.21 4.97
C LEU A 111 -2.05 2.24 5.97
N VAL A 112 -3.06 3.07 5.73
CA VAL A 112 -4.24 3.17 6.60
C VAL A 112 -4.98 1.83 6.66
N LEU A 113 -5.13 1.15 5.53
CA LEU A 113 -5.71 -0.19 5.50
C LEU A 113 -4.86 -1.20 6.28
N GLU A 114 -3.53 -1.20 6.08
CA GLU A 114 -2.63 -2.07 6.82
C GLU A 114 -2.74 -1.84 8.33
N ILE A 115 -2.74 -0.59 8.79
CA ILE A 115 -2.88 -0.23 10.21
C ILE A 115 -4.23 -0.70 10.75
N TYR A 116 -5.32 -0.47 10.03
CA TYR A 116 -6.67 -0.87 10.44
C TYR A 116 -6.77 -2.39 10.62
N PHE A 117 -6.31 -3.16 9.63
CA PHE A 117 -6.36 -4.62 9.68
C PHE A 117 -5.36 -5.21 10.67
N LEU A 118 -4.16 -4.63 10.82
CA LEU A 118 -3.19 -5.02 11.85
C LEU A 118 -3.76 -4.79 13.25
N SER A 119 -4.38 -3.63 13.50
CA SER A 119 -4.99 -3.32 14.79
C SER A 119 -6.12 -4.31 15.11
N ARG A 120 -6.96 -4.63 14.12
CA ARG A 120 -8.02 -5.64 14.25
C ARG A 120 -7.45 -7.04 14.48
N LEU A 121 -6.37 -7.41 13.80
CA LEU A 121 -5.70 -8.70 13.99
C LEU A 121 -5.15 -8.81 15.41
N LEU A 122 -4.41 -7.81 15.88
CA LEU A 122 -3.85 -7.76 17.23
C LEU A 122 -4.94 -7.81 18.31
N ASN A 123 -6.06 -7.10 18.11
CA ASN A 123 -7.16 -7.12 19.08
C ASN A 123 -7.82 -8.50 19.21
N ASN A 124 -7.92 -9.25 18.10
CA ASN A 124 -8.45 -10.62 18.12
C ASN A 124 -7.45 -11.65 18.67
N LEU A 125 -6.17 -11.29 18.86
CA LEU A 125 -5.15 -12.16 19.43
C LEU A 125 -4.97 -11.99 20.95
N LYS A 126 -5.51 -10.90 21.52
CA LYS A 126 -5.45 -10.59 22.97
C LYS A 126 -6.51 -11.30 23.81
N TYR A 127 -7.30 -12.18 23.20
CA TYR A 127 -8.32 -13.03 23.83
C TYR A 127 -8.13 -14.47 23.36
#